data_AF-A0A811SET4-F1
#
_entry.id   AF-A0A811SET4-F1
#
_cell.length_a   1.000
_cell.length_b   1.000
_cell.length_c   1.000
_cell.angle_alpha   90.00
_cell.angle_beta   90.00
_cell.angle_gamma   90.00
#
_symmetry.space_group_name_H-M   'P 1'
#
loop_
_entity.id
_entity.type
_entity.pdbx_description
1 polymer ?
#
loop_
_entity_poly.entity_id
_entity_poly.type
_entity_poly.pdbx_seq_one_letter_code
_entity_poly.pdbx_strand_id
1 'polypeptide(L)' 'MELEMLLPRRIPYKSYEVVGFAEGTNTIFINISTGIFTLDLKSKKARKVGEREGDRFDPILLPYVRFYTPRSS' A
#
# COMPACT_ATOMS: atom_id res chain seq x y z
N MET A 1 7.00 -2.20 19.59
CA MET A 1 5.67 -2.45 18.98
C MET A 1 5.90 -3.29 17.74
N GLU A 2 5.40 -4.51 17.71
CA GLU A 2 5.59 -5.44 16.60
C GLU A 2 4.68 -5.05 15.42
N LEU A 3 5.27 -4.96 14.22
CA LEU A 3 4.59 -4.62 12.95
C LEU A 3 3.44 -5.60 12.62
N GLU A 4 3.43 -6.75 13.29
CA GLU A 4 2.53 -7.87 13.05
C GLU A 4 1.05 -7.58 13.34
N MET A 5 0.74 -6.68 14.26
CA MET A 5 -0.66 -6.36 14.62
C MET A 5 -1.36 -5.44 13.59
N LEU A 6 -0.63 -4.88 12.62
CA LEU A 6 -1.16 -3.88 11.68
C LEU A 6 -1.51 -4.44 10.31
N LEU A 7 -1.09 -5.67 10.04
CA LEU A 7 -1.38 -6.32 8.78
C LEU A 7 -2.68 -7.14 8.91
N PRO A 8 -3.53 -7.19 7.87
CA PRO A 8 -4.68 -8.08 7.84
C PRO A 8 -4.18 -9.51 8.06
N ARG A 9 -4.61 -10.07 9.21
CA ARG A 9 -4.42 -11.42 9.74
C ARG A 9 -3.56 -12.33 8.86
N ARG A 10 -2.35 -12.66 9.35
CA ARG A 10 -1.34 -13.58 8.76
C ARG A 10 -2.02 -14.66 7.92
N ILE A 11 -1.99 -14.50 6.59
CA ILE A 11 -2.26 -15.59 5.66
C ILE A 11 -0.90 -16.28 5.45
N PRO A 12 -0.72 -17.53 5.91
CA PRO A 12 0.61 -18.15 6.09
C PRO A 12 1.44 -18.38 4.82
N TYR A 13 0.96 -17.96 3.64
CA TYR A 13 1.58 -18.29 2.34
C TYR A 13 1.71 -17.13 1.36
N LYS A 14 1.40 -15.88 1.74
CA LYS A 14 1.36 -14.78 0.78
C LYS A 14 2.27 -13.64 1.22
N SER A 15 3.31 -13.39 0.42
CA SER A 15 4.26 -12.30 0.61
C SER A 15 3.52 -10.96 0.71
N TYR A 16 3.93 -10.17 1.68
CA TYR A 16 3.51 -8.78 1.81
C TYR A 16 4.56 -7.93 1.09
N GLU A 17 4.18 -7.25 0.01
CA GLU A 17 5.12 -6.44 -0.77
C GLU A 17 4.73 -4.96 -0.66
N VAL A 18 5.69 -4.11 -0.29
CA VAL A 18 5.49 -2.65 -0.37
C VAL A 18 5.72 -2.23 -1.81
N VAL A 19 4.67 -1.72 -2.46
CA VAL A 19 4.69 -1.35 -3.89
C VAL A 19 4.77 0.16 -4.11
N GLY A 20 4.69 0.96 -3.05
CA GLY A 20 4.85 2.41 -3.15
C GLY A 20 4.65 3.17 -1.84
N PHE A 21 4.95 4.46 -1.88
CA PHE A 21 4.77 5.40 -0.78
C PHE A 21 4.26 6.74 -1.33
N ALA A 22 3.33 7.38 -0.61
CA ALA A 22 2.86 8.71 -0.93
C ALA A 22 3.70 9.76 -0.18
N GLU A 23 4.62 10.42 -0.88
CA GLU A 23 5.46 11.49 -0.33
C GLU A 23 4.62 12.61 0.31
N GLY A 24 5.14 13.20 1.38
CA GLY A 24 4.43 14.23 2.15
C GLY A 24 3.26 13.68 2.97
N THR A 25 3.04 12.37 2.98
CA THR A 25 2.04 11.69 3.81
C THR A 25 2.70 10.61 4.67
N ASN A 26 1.95 10.03 5.61
CA ASN A 26 2.36 8.84 6.35
C ASN A 26 1.80 7.55 5.70
N THR A 27 1.57 7.50 4.39
CA THR A 27 0.87 6.38 3.74
C THR A 27 1.78 5.55 2.83
N ILE A 28 1.85 4.24 3.07
CA ILE A 28 2.46 3.25 2.14
C ILE A 28 1.38 2.43 1.44
N PHE A 29 1.73 1.87 0.28
CA PHE A 29 0.91 0.92 -0.47
C PHE A 29 1.50 -0.48 -0.32
N ILE A 30 0.67 -1.42 0.10
CA ILE A 30 1.04 -2.82 0.30
C ILE A 30 0.21 -3.67 -0.65
N ASN A 31 0.89 -4.45 -1.49
CA ASN A 31 0.29 -5.54 -2.25
C ASN A 31 0.24 -6.77 -1.35
N ILE A 32 -0.98 -7.26 -1.15
CA ILE A 32 -1.20 -8.58 -0.60
C ILE A 32 -2.01 -9.36 -1.63
N SER A 33 -1.96 -10.67 -1.52
CA SER A 33 -2.59 -11.54 -2.50
C SER A 33 -4.09 -11.37 -2.78
N THR A 34 -4.81 -10.62 -1.96
CA THR A 34 -6.25 -10.33 -2.11
C THR A 34 -6.50 -8.93 -2.69
N GLY A 35 -5.45 -8.13 -2.88
CA GLY A 35 -5.54 -6.77 -3.40
C GLY A 35 -4.48 -5.81 -2.85
N ILE A 36 -4.59 -4.55 -3.25
CA ILE A 36 -3.72 -3.48 -2.77
C ILE A 36 -4.41 -2.75 -1.62
N PHE A 37 -3.62 -2.45 -0.59
CA PHE A 37 -4.04 -1.73 0.59
C PHE A 37 -3.18 -0.50 0.77
N THR A 38 -3.75 0.57 1.30
CA THR A 38 -2.96 1.66 1.87
C THR A 38 -2.88 1.48 3.37
N LEU A 39 -1.69 1.65 3.95
CA LEU A 39 -1.46 1.68 5.40
C LEU A 39 -0.98 3.07 5.79
N ASP A 40 -1.78 3.74 6.63
CA ASP A 40 -1.37 4.97 7.29
C ASP A 40 -0.51 4.60 8.51
N LEU A 41 0.76 5.01 8.50
CA LEU A 41 1.76 4.65 9.50
C LEU A 41 1.53 5.33 10.87
N LYS A 42 0.81 6.45 10.90
CA LYS A 42 0.55 7.20 12.13
C LYS A 42 -0.61 6.59 12.91
N SER A 43 -1.75 6.44 12.24
CA SER A 43 -2.97 5.82 12.77
C SER A 43 -2.93 4.30 12.76
N LYS A 44 -2.01 3.73 11.98
CA LYS A 44 -1.80 2.28 11.81
C LYS A 44 -3.01 1.57 11.21
N LYS A 45 -3.83 2.31 10.45
CA LYS A 45 -5.04 1.79 9.82
C LYS A 45 -4.75 1.42 8.37
N ALA A 46 -5.22 0.23 7.98
CA ALA A 46 -5.21 -0.23 6.60
C ALA A 46 -6.58 -0.06 5.95
N ARG A 47 -6.62 0.31 4.67
CA ARG A 47 -7.84 0.28 3.82
C ARG A 47 -7.51 -0.40 2.49
N LYS A 48 -8.43 -1.20 1.97
CA LYS A 48 -8.32 -1.80 0.62
C LYS A 48 -8.59 -0.71 -0.43
N VAL A 49 -7.73 -0.61 -1.43
CA VAL A 49 -7.84 0.39 -2.51
C VAL A 49 -7.86 -0.23 -3.90
N GLY A 50 -7.52 -1.51 -4.02
CA GLY A 50 -7.61 -2.25 -5.28
C GLY A 50 -7.85 -3.73 -5.02
N GLU A 51 -8.58 -4.38 -5.91
CA GLU A 51 -8.75 -5.84 -5.90
C GLU A 51 -7.68 -6.49 -6.78
N ARG A 52 -7.32 -7.74 -6.46
CA ARG A 52 -6.52 -8.57 -7.35
C ARG A 52 -7.49 -9.47 -8.12
N GLU A 53 -7.69 -9.23 -9.42
CA GLU A 53 -8.49 -10.12 -10.27
C GLU A 53 -7.65 -11.31 -10.74
N GLY A 54 -7.86 -12.47 -10.10
CA GLY A 54 -7.31 -13.77 -10.52
C GLY A 54 -5.81 -14.00 -10.23
N ASP A 55 -5.30 -15.12 -10.75
CA ASP A 55 -3.88 -15.54 -10.66
C ASP A 55 -2.97 -14.80 -11.65
N ARG A 56 -3.52 -13.90 -12.47
CA ARG A 56 -2.73 -13.18 -13.46
C ARG A 56 -1.90 -12.11 -12.77
N PHE A 57 -0.60 -12.25 -12.97
CA PHE A 57 0.44 -11.35 -12.49
C PHE A 57 0.10 -9.90 -12.88
N ASP A 58 -0.11 -9.12 -11.83
CA ASP A 58 0.26 -7.72 -11.66
C ASP A 58 -0.27 -6.74 -12.72
N PRO A 59 -1.51 -6.24 -12.56
CA PRO A 59 -1.75 -4.88 -13.00
C PRO A 59 -0.80 -4.00 -12.19
N ILE A 60 0.22 -3.46 -12.86
CA ILE A 60 1.10 -2.41 -12.35
C ILE A 60 0.20 -1.21 -12.00
N LEU A 61 -0.35 -1.24 -10.78
CA LEU A 61 -1.11 -0.15 -10.19
C LEU A 61 -0.10 0.83 -9.64
N LEU A 62 0.36 1.73 -10.50
CA LEU A 62 1.22 2.83 -10.09
C LEU A 62 0.37 3.81 -9.28
N PRO A 63 0.65 4.00 -7.98
CA PRO A 63 0.01 5.07 -7.23
C PRO A 63 0.40 6.40 -7.87
N TYR A 64 -0.50 7.00 -8.65
CA TYR A 64 -0.30 8.32 -9.22
C TYR A 64 -0.57 9.37 -8.16
N VAL A 65 0.50 9.88 -7.54
CA VAL A 65 0.46 11.07 -6.68
C VAL A 65 0.99 12.24 -7.50
N ARG A 66 0.17 13.29 -7.68
CA ARG A 66 0.64 14.55 -8.26
C ARG A 66 1.52 15.26 -7.23
N PHE A 67 2.82 15.33 -7.48
CA PHE A 67 3.71 16.15 -6.67
C PHE A 67 3.52 17.62 -7.07
N TYR A 68 3.19 18.46 -6.09
CA TYR A 68 3.25 19.90 -6.29
C TYR A 68 4.74 20.28 -6.31
N THR A 69 5.23 20.77 -7.44
CA THR A 69 6.53 21.45 -7.52
C THR A 69 6.25 22.94 -7.37
N PRO A 70 6.42 23.54 -6.17
CA PRO A 70 6.33 24.98 -6.05
C PRO A 70 7.41 25.56 -6.95
N ARG A 71 7.00 26.33 -7.96
CA ARG A 71 7.94 27.12 -8.74
C ARG A 71 8.60 28.10 -7.77
N SER A 72 9.89 27.90 -7.51
CA SER A 72 10.70 28.86 -6.79
C SER A 72 10.74 30.15 -7.62
N SER A 73 10.13 31.20 -7.07
CA SER A 73 10.26 32.59 -7.51
C SER A 73 11.15 33.34 -6.55
#